data_AF-A0A9N9HV91-F1
#
_entry.id   AF-A0A9N9HV91-F1
#
_cell.length_a   1.000
_cell.length_b   1.000
_cell.length_c   1.000
_cell.angle_alpha   90.00
_cell.angle_beta   90.00
_cell.angle_gamma   90.00
#
_symmetry.space_group_name_H-M   'P 1'
#
loop_
_entity.id
_entity.type
_entity.pdbx_description
1 polymer ?
#
loop_
_entity_poly.entity_id
_entity_poly.type
_entity_poly.pdbx_seq_one_letter_code
_entity_poly.pdbx_strand_id
1 'polypeptide(L)'
;IDVDSVTTLTFQIRLKGIGISVINKRMQELLYATMRGLEFKYSDSTLYQSINFTLKWLQIDNQLYGGLCPIILYPTVIPKDTKETEIHPAFQTSLIKAKDECKF
;
A
#
# COMPACT_ATOMS: atom_id res chain seq x y z
N ILE A 1 25.76 -12.80 22.92
CA ILE A 1 26.29 -12.86 21.55
C ILE A 1 25.16 -12.30 20.70
N ASP A 2 25.27 -11.06 20.24
CA ASP A 2 24.31 -10.52 19.27
C ASP A 2 24.49 -11.34 17.99
N VAL A 3 23.45 -12.05 17.59
CA VAL A 3 23.50 -12.81 16.34
C VAL A 3 23.23 -11.81 15.24
N ASP A 4 24.27 -11.37 14.53
CA ASP A 4 24.14 -10.45 13.41
C ASP A 4 23.18 -11.04 12.37
N SER A 5 22.01 -10.41 12.21
CA SER A 5 21.03 -10.79 11.20
C SER A 5 21.51 -10.31 9.83
N VAL A 6 22.21 -11.17 9.10
CA VAL A 6 22.67 -10.84 7.75
C VAL A 6 21.49 -10.93 6.79
N THR A 7 21.19 -9.83 6.08
CA THR A 7 20.15 -9.84 5.05
C THR A 7 20.65 -10.58 3.82
N THR A 8 19.97 -11.66 3.46
CA THR A 8 20.33 -12.51 2.32
C THR A 8 19.65 -12.02 1.04
N LEU A 9 18.40 -11.57 1.13
CA LEU A 9 17.63 -11.11 -0.03
C LEU A 9 16.77 -9.91 0.35
N THR A 10 16.70 -8.92 -0.53
CA THR A 10 15.68 -7.87 -0.46
C THR A 10 15.06 -7.68 -1.83
N PHE A 11 13.74 -7.70 -1.87
CA PHE A 11 12.94 -7.42 -3.06
C PHE A 11 12.00 -6.27 -2.77
N GLN A 12 11.95 -5.29 -3.66
CA GLN A 12 11.16 -4.08 -3.45
C GLN A 12 10.48 -3.63 -4.75
N ILE A 13 9.19 -3.34 -4.65
CA ILE A 13 8.40 -2.72 -5.71
C ILE A 13 7.87 -1.40 -5.16
N ARG A 14 8.05 -0.32 -5.94
CA ARG A 14 7.50 1.01 -5.65
C ARG A 14 6.73 1.50 -6.86
N LEU A 15 5.44 1.73 -6.68
CA LEU A 15 4.56 2.28 -7.71
C LEU A 15 4.10 3.67 -7.26
N LYS A 16 4.37 4.68 -8.09
CA LYS A 16 3.95 6.06 -7.81
C LYS A 16 2.42 6.16 -7.71
N GLY A 17 1.70 5.45 -8.58
CA GLY A 17 0.26 5.30 -8.47
C GLY A 17 -0.31 4.27 -9.45
N ILE A 18 -1.51 3.80 -9.12
CA ILE A 18 -2.33 2.88 -9.90
C ILE A 18 -3.75 3.43 -9.91
N GLY A 19 -4.42 3.34 -11.06
CA GLY A 19 -5.83 3.66 -11.22
C GLY A 19 -6.61 2.44 -11.70
N ILE A 20 -7.82 2.24 -11.16
CA ILE A 20 -8.73 1.17 -11.57
C ILE A 20 -10.09 1.80 -11.88
N SER A 21 -10.52 1.71 -13.13
CA SER A 21 -11.86 2.13 -13.58
C SER A 21 -12.80 0.93 -13.65
N VAL A 22 -13.99 1.07 -13.09
CA VAL A 22 -15.08 0.10 -13.24
C VAL A 22 -16.05 0.60 -14.30
N ILE A 23 -16.14 -0.09 -15.42
CA ILE A 23 -16.96 0.32 -16.58
C ILE A 23 -18.10 -0.68 -16.80
N ASN A 24 -19.30 -0.17 -17.08
CA ASN A 24 -20.47 -1.00 -17.38
C ASN A 24 -20.56 -1.38 -18.87
N LYS A 25 -21.54 -2.22 -19.23
CA LYS A 25 -21.79 -2.62 -20.63
C LYS A 25 -22.17 -1.46 -21.56
N ARG A 26 -22.58 -0.32 -21.02
CA ARG A 26 -22.93 0.90 -21.76
C ARG A 26 -21.74 1.85 -21.92
N MET A 27 -20.51 1.39 -21.63
CA MET A 27 -19.28 2.19 -21.69
C MET A 27 -19.32 3.41 -20.74
N GLN A 28 -20.02 3.29 -19.62
CA GLN A 28 -20.05 4.31 -18.57
C GLN A 28 -19.11 3.90 -17.44
N GLU A 29 -18.22 4.80 -17.03
CA GLU A 29 -17.42 4.64 -15.84
C GLU A 29 -18.30 4.85 -14.61
N LEU A 30 -18.45 3.81 -13.81
CA LEU A 30 -19.23 3.85 -12.59
C LEU A 30 -18.41 4.44 -11.45
N LEU A 31 -17.13 4.06 -11.39
CA LEU A 31 -16.26 4.32 -10.25
C LEU A 31 -14.79 4.32 -10.70
N TYR A 32 -14.02 5.21 -10.09
CA TYR A 32 -12.58 5.28 -10.25
C TYR A 32 -11.88 5.14 -8.91
N ALA A 33 -11.04 4.11 -8.77
CA ALA A 33 -10.19 3.92 -7.60
C ALA A 33 -8.76 4.37 -7.93
N THR A 34 -8.25 5.34 -7.17
CA THR A 34 -6.89 5.84 -7.26
C THR A 34 -6.09 5.42 -6.04
N MET A 35 -4.98 4.72 -6.27
CA MET A 35 -3.98 4.37 -5.26
C MET A 35 -2.69 5.12 -5.55
N ARG A 36 -2.05 5.72 -4.54
CA ARG A 36 -0.74 6.39 -4.69
C ARG A 36 0.24 5.96 -3.62
N GLY A 37 1.51 5.93 -4.00
CA GLY A 37 2.61 5.55 -3.10
C GLY A 37 2.46 4.13 -2.59
N LEU A 38 2.23 3.17 -3.50
CA LEU A 38 2.22 1.75 -3.17
C LEU A 38 3.67 1.27 -3.05
N GLU A 39 4.01 0.71 -1.90
CA GLU A 39 5.32 0.12 -1.64
C GLU A 39 5.14 -1.29 -1.09
N PHE A 40 5.78 -2.24 -1.75
CA PHE A 40 5.90 -3.60 -1.27
C PHE A 40 7.38 -3.91 -1.08
N LYS A 41 7.75 -4.38 0.12
CA LYS A 41 9.11 -4.77 0.46
C LYS A 41 9.11 -6.13 1.13
N TYR A 42 9.78 -7.08 0.50
CA TYR A 42 10.13 -8.35 1.08
C TYR A 42 11.61 -8.33 1.46
N SER A 43 11.94 -8.73 2.68
CA SER A 43 13.32 -8.85 3.13
C SER A 43 13.49 -10.15 3.87
N ASP A 44 14.52 -10.89 3.47
CA ASP A 44 14.89 -12.15 4.04
C ASP A 44 16.28 -12.05 4.66
N SER A 45 16.39 -12.38 5.94
CA SER A 45 17.62 -12.44 6.70
C SER A 45 17.82 -13.82 7.34
N THR A 46 19.00 -14.03 7.91
CA THR A 46 19.35 -15.28 8.61
C THR A 46 18.39 -15.61 9.75
N LEU A 47 17.84 -14.59 10.42
CA LEU A 47 16.95 -14.76 11.58
C LEU A 47 15.50 -14.39 11.31
N TYR A 48 15.21 -13.59 10.27
CA TYR A 48 13.88 -13.03 10.05
C TYR A 48 13.48 -13.00 8.59
N GLN A 49 12.21 -13.25 8.34
CA GLN A 49 11.55 -12.92 7.08
C GLN A 49 10.53 -11.82 7.35
N SER A 50 10.58 -10.75 6.55
CA SER A 50 9.65 -9.63 6.67
C SER A 50 8.96 -9.33 5.36
N ILE A 51 7.66 -9.08 5.45
CA ILE A 51 6.81 -8.58 4.38
C ILE A 51 6.25 -7.25 4.87
N ASN A 52 6.54 -6.18 4.13
CA ASN A 52 6.03 -4.84 4.42
C ASN A 52 5.22 -4.37 3.22
N PHE A 53 4.02 -3.90 3.49
CA PHE A 53 3.14 -3.30 2.50
C PHE A 53 2.66 -1.96 3.02
N THR A 54 2.90 -0.91 2.23
CA THR A 54 2.53 0.46 2.56
C THR A 54 1.76 1.06 1.40
N LEU A 55 0.64 1.70 1.70
CA LEU A 55 -0.18 2.44 0.76
C LEU A 55 -0.38 3.85 1.32
N LYS A 56 0.23 4.84 0.65
CA LYS A 56 0.16 6.23 1.11
C LYS A 56 -1.22 6.85 0.92
N TRP A 57 -1.89 6.56 -0.19
CA TRP A 57 -3.18 7.15 -0.54
C TRP A 57 -4.09 6.13 -1.21
N LEU A 58 -5.35 6.11 -0.78
CA LEU A 58 -6.44 5.38 -1.44
C LEU A 58 -7.64 6.29 -1.53
N GLN A 59 -8.16 6.48 -2.73
CA GLN A 59 -9.36 7.26 -2.97
C GLN A 59 -10.26 6.52 -3.96
N ILE A 60 -11.56 6.58 -3.71
CA ILE A 60 -12.58 5.98 -4.55
C ILE A 60 -13.62 7.05 -4.86
N ASP A 61 -13.73 7.37 -6.13
CA ASP A 61 -14.64 8.39 -6.65
C ASP A 61 -15.82 7.73 -7.35
N ASN A 62 -17.00 8.32 -7.18
CA ASN A 62 -18.19 7.97 -7.93
C ASN A 62 -18.21 8.77 -9.23
N GLN A 63 -18.05 8.09 -10.36
CA GLN A 63 -17.97 8.73 -11.69
C GLN A 63 -19.32 8.83 -12.39
N LEU A 64 -20.41 8.39 -11.73
CA LEU A 64 -21.76 8.51 -12.27
C LEU A 64 -22.20 9.97 -12.38
N TYR A 65 -22.59 10.37 -13.58
CA TYR A 65 -23.20 11.67 -13.82
C TYR A 65 -24.51 11.81 -13.02
N GLY A 66 -24.60 12.86 -12.20
CA GLY A 66 -25.75 13.09 -11.31
C GLY A 66 -25.76 12.24 -10.03
N GLY A 67 -24.68 11.54 -9.71
CA GLY A 67 -24.52 10.84 -8.44
C GLY A 67 -24.50 11.80 -7.23
N LEU A 68 -25.17 11.41 -6.14
CA LEU A 68 -25.29 12.25 -4.93
C LEU A 68 -23.97 12.41 -4.17
N CYS A 69 -23.13 11.39 -4.17
CA CYS A 69 -21.86 11.37 -3.44
C CYS A 69 -20.71 11.27 -4.45
N PRO A 70 -19.98 12.36 -4.76
CA PRO A 70 -18.89 12.34 -5.74
C PRO A 70 -17.66 11.56 -5.26
N ILE A 71 -17.44 11.51 -3.94
CA ILE A 71 -16.36 10.75 -3.31
C ILE A 71 -16.99 9.72 -2.38
N ILE A 72 -16.64 8.45 -2.58
CA ILE A 72 -17.12 7.32 -1.78
C ILE A 72 -16.17 7.05 -0.62
N LEU A 73 -14.86 7.11 -0.89
CA LEU A 73 -13.83 6.86 0.10
C LEU A 73 -12.66 7.80 -0.15
N TYR A 74 -12.19 8.45 0.91
CA TYR A 74 -10.94 9.19 0.91
C TYR A 74 -10.31 9.17 2.31
N PRO A 75 -9.00 9.40 2.42
CA PRO A 75 -8.35 9.48 3.71
C PRO A 75 -8.81 10.72 4.48
N THR A 76 -9.19 10.56 5.75
CA THR A 76 -9.75 11.65 6.56
C THR A 76 -8.75 12.76 6.83
N VAL A 77 -7.46 12.42 6.97
CA VAL A 77 -6.39 13.41 7.14
C VAL A 77 -5.92 13.82 5.75
N ILE A 78 -6.38 14.99 5.30
CA ILE A 78 -5.89 15.59 4.05
C ILE A 78 -4.56 16.26 4.39
N PRO A 79 -3.42 15.74 3.89
CA PRO A 79 -2.13 16.36 4.12
C PRO A 79 -2.17 17.76 3.51
N LYS A 80 -1.91 18.80 4.31
CA LYS A 80 -1.90 20.19 3.82
C LYS A 80 -0.69 20.47 2.92
N ASP A 81 0.30 19.58 2.98
CA ASP A 81 1.54 19.65 2.22
C ASP A 81 1.87 18.30 1.56
N THR A 82 2.48 18.32 0.37
CA THR A 82 2.95 17.10 -0.32
C THR A 82 3.93 16.29 0.53
N LYS A 83 4.61 16.94 1.48
CA LYS A 83 5.50 16.32 2.46
C LYS A 83 4.74 15.54 3.54
N GLU A 84 3.55 15.97 3.94
CA GLU A 84 2.75 15.30 4.98
C GLU A 84 2.19 13.95 4.48
N THR A 85 1.93 13.80 3.18
CA THR A 85 1.53 12.52 2.56
C THR A 85 2.61 11.45 2.67
N GLU A 86 3.87 11.83 2.93
CA GLU A 86 4.94 10.87 3.22
C GLU A 86 4.97 10.42 4.69
N ILE A 87 4.35 11.18 5.60
CA ILE A 87 4.48 10.99 7.05
C ILE A 87 3.47 9.98 7.58
N HIS A 88 2.24 9.95 7.03
CA HIS A 88 1.20 9.02 7.45
C HIS A 88 0.62 8.27 6.26
N PRO A 89 0.94 6.98 6.09
CA PRO A 89 0.30 6.19 5.05
C PRO A 89 -1.17 5.96 5.41
N ALA A 90 -2.05 6.02 4.40
CA ALA A 90 -3.45 5.66 4.55
C ALA A 90 -3.62 4.22 5.08
N PHE A 91 -2.72 3.32 4.70
CA PHE A 91 -2.68 1.95 5.21
C PHE A 91 -1.25 1.41 5.23
N GLN A 92 -0.88 0.74 6.32
CA GLN A 92 0.41 0.07 6.44
C GLN A 92 0.23 -1.25 7.18
N THR A 93 0.86 -2.30 6.66
CA THR A 93 0.91 -3.61 7.31
C THR A 93 2.31 -4.19 7.18
N SER A 94 2.75 -4.83 8.26
CA SER A 94 4.08 -5.44 8.38
C SER A 94 3.92 -6.78 9.06
N LEU A 95 4.41 -7.83 8.40
CA LEU A 95 4.49 -9.18 8.95
C LEU A 95 5.97 -9.55 9.07
N ILE A 96 6.35 -10.02 10.25
CA ILE A 96 7.70 -10.50 10.52
C ILE A 96 7.59 -11.92 11.08
N LYS A 97 8.34 -12.83 10.49
CA LYS A 97 8.45 -14.22 10.91
C LYS A 97 9.88 -14.46 11.39
N ALA A 98 10.04 -14.97 12.61
CA ALA A 98 11.31 -15.47 13.11
C ALA A 98 11.66 -16.83 12.45
N LYS A 99 12.93 -17.00 12.10
CA LYS A 99 13.53 -18.23 11.60
C LYS A 99 14.39 -18.84 12.71
N ASP A 100 13.72 -19.46 13.68
CA ASP A 100 14.44 -20.20 14.71
C ASP A 100 14.85 -21.56 14.15
N GLU A 101 16.15 -21.78 13.95
CA GLU A 101 16.70 -23.10 13.71
C GLU A 101 16.86 -23.83 15.06
N CYS A 102 15.80 -24.49 15.55
CA CYS A 102 15.98 -25.55 16.55
C CYS A 102 16.52 -26.80 15.84
N LYS A 103 17.85 -26.92 15.77
CA LYS A 103 18.52 -28.20 15.48
C LYS A 103 18.47 -29.04 16.76
N PHE A 104 17.71 -30.14 16.73
CA PHE A 104 17.74 -31.20 17.73
C PHE A 104 18.88 -32.17 17.42
#